data_AF-A0A529LVS2-F1
#
_entry.id   AF-A0A529LVS2-F1
#
_cell.length_a   1.000
_cell.length_b   1.000
_cell.length_c   1.000
_cell.angle_alpha   90.00
_cell.angle_beta   90.00
_cell.angle_gamma   90.00
#
_symmetry.space_group_name_H-M   'P 1'
#
loop_
_entity.id
_entity.type
_entity.pdbx_description
1 polymer ?
#
loop_
_entity_poly.entity_id
_entity_poly.type
_entity_poly.pdbx_seq_one_letter_code
_entity_poly.pdbx_strand_id
1 'polypeptide(L)'
;AAYHAALLKEADASGNTAVLNLGGVGNITWWDGKDSIVAFDTGPANAPVNDFIKAKGLGEMDRDGRLAAAGRVDEERLARLLQHPYL
;
A
#
# COMPACT_ATOMS: atom_id res chain seq x y z
N ALA A 1 -1.26 7.58 -12.42
CA ALA A 1 -1.47 6.48 -13.38
C ALA A 1 -0.69 6.66 -14.68
N ALA A 2 -0.95 7.70 -15.49
CA ALA A 2 -0.30 7.87 -16.80
C ALA A 2 1.25 7.88 -16.75
N TYR A 3 1.83 8.53 -15.74
CA TYR A 3 3.28 8.52 -15.53
C TYR A 3 3.83 7.11 -15.25
N HIS A 4 3.18 6.35 -14.34
CA HIS A 4 3.57 4.97 -14.05
C HIS A 4 3.43 4.05 -15.28
N ALA A 5 2.37 4.21 -16.09
CA ALA A 5 2.20 3.43 -17.29
C ALA A 5 3.31 3.69 -18.33
N ALA A 6 3.77 4.93 -18.46
CA ALA A 6 4.92 5.25 -19.29
C ALA A 6 6.20 4.58 -18.80
N LEU A 7 6.46 4.60 -17.49
CA LEU A 7 7.61 3.92 -16.89
C LEU A 7 7.53 2.39 -17.01
N LEU A 8 6.35 1.80 -16.79
CA LEU A 8 6.15 0.36 -16.92
C LEU A 8 6.39 -0.12 -18.36
N LYS A 9 5.95 0.65 -19.36
CA LYS A 9 6.22 0.37 -20.79
C LYS A 9 7.71 0.26 -21.10
N GLU A 10 8.54 1.04 -20.42
CA GLU A 10 9.99 1.02 -20.59
C GLU A 10 10.65 -0.11 -19.77
N ALA A 11 10.20 -0.33 -18.54
CA ALA A 11 10.81 -1.28 -17.61
C ALA A 11 10.42 -2.75 -17.88
N ASP A 12 9.18 -3.01 -18.27
CA ASP A 12 8.66 -4.36 -18.51
C ASP A 12 7.45 -4.34 -19.47
N ALA A 13 7.70 -4.72 -20.72
CA ALA A 13 6.67 -4.82 -21.76
C ALA A 13 5.76 -6.05 -21.62
N SER A 14 6.00 -6.96 -20.67
CA SER A 14 5.20 -8.19 -20.53
C SER A 14 3.81 -7.96 -19.92
N GLY A 15 3.59 -6.82 -19.28
CA GLY A 15 2.34 -6.53 -18.56
C GLY A 15 2.19 -7.32 -17.25
N ASN A 16 3.26 -7.92 -16.72
CA ASN A 16 3.23 -8.64 -15.44
C ASN A 16 3.67 -7.78 -14.25
N THR A 17 4.13 -6.55 -14.50
CA THR A 17 4.62 -5.64 -13.47
C THR A 17 3.58 -4.56 -13.14
N ALA A 18 3.45 -4.24 -11.85
CA ALA A 18 2.65 -3.14 -11.34
C ALA A 18 3.51 -2.21 -10.47
N VAL A 19 3.15 -0.92 -10.43
CA VAL A 19 3.71 0.03 -9.48
C VAL A 19 2.82 0.08 -8.26
N LEU A 20 3.38 -0.25 -7.10
CA LEU A 20 2.76 -0.08 -5.79
C LEU A 20 3.37 1.14 -5.10
N ASN A 21 2.53 2.10 -4.71
CA ASN A 21 2.94 3.23 -3.88
C ASN A 21 2.30 3.10 -2.49
N LEU A 22 3.12 3.27 -1.45
CA LEU A 22 2.73 3.17 -0.04
C LEU A 22 2.89 4.53 0.64
N GLY A 23 1.92 5.41 0.41
CA GLY A 23 1.81 6.70 1.11
C GLY A 23 1.06 6.56 2.44
N GLY A 24 0.23 7.54 2.77
CA GLY A 24 -0.79 7.38 3.82
C GLY A 24 -1.85 6.33 3.43
N VAL A 25 -2.26 6.38 2.17
CA VAL A 25 -3.09 5.40 1.47
C VAL A 25 -2.21 4.64 0.48
N GLY A 26 -2.45 3.34 0.34
CA GLY A 26 -1.80 2.50 -0.67
C GLY A 26 -2.54 2.59 -1.99
N ASN A 27 -1.81 2.60 -3.10
CA ASN A 27 -2.41 2.59 -4.42
C ASN A 27 -1.55 1.82 -5.42
N ILE A 28 -2.22 1.16 -6.36
CA ILE A 28 -1.59 0.36 -7.40
C ILE A 28 -1.85 0.97 -8.77
N THR A 29 -0.88 0.87 -9.68
CA THR A 29 -1.06 1.10 -11.11
C THR A 29 -0.49 -0.09 -11.86
N TRP A 30 -1.32 -0.70 -12.70
CA TRP A 30 -0.96 -1.83 -13.56
C TRP A 30 -1.39 -1.54 -14.99
N TRP A 31 -0.67 -2.14 -15.94
CA TRP A 31 -0.93 -2.04 -17.37
C TRP A 31 -0.78 -3.41 -18.00
N ASP A 32 -1.69 -3.77 -18.91
CA ASP A 32 -1.81 -5.10 -19.51
C ASP A 32 -0.79 -5.42 -20.62
N GLY A 33 0.23 -4.56 -20.82
CA GLY A 33 1.15 -4.70 -21.95
C GLY A 33 0.59 -4.16 -23.28
N LYS A 34 -0.63 -3.60 -23.30
CA LYS A 34 -1.31 -3.08 -24.51
C LYS A 34 -1.91 -1.69 -24.27
N ASP A 35 -3.21 -1.60 -24.02
CA ASP A 35 -3.97 -0.35 -23.94
C ASP A 35 -4.70 -0.17 -22.61
N SER A 36 -4.80 -1.22 -21.78
CA SER A 36 -5.62 -1.19 -20.56
C SER A 36 -4.78 -0.81 -19.36
N ILE A 37 -5.20 0.23 -18.64
CA ILE A 37 -4.59 0.65 -17.38
C ILE A 37 -5.61 0.44 -16.26
N VAL A 38 -5.16 -0.22 -15.19
CA VAL A 38 -5.91 -0.33 -13.93
C VAL A 38 -5.16 0.48 -12.89
N ALA A 39 -5.85 1.41 -12.23
CA ALA A 39 -5.28 2.18 -11.13
C ALA A 39 -6.36 2.49 -10.09
N PHE A 40 -6.08 2.15 -8.84
CA PHE A 40 -7.00 2.36 -7.73
C PHE A 40 -6.24 2.40 -6.40
N ASP A 41 -6.90 2.96 -5.40
CA ASP A 41 -6.45 2.95 -4.01
C ASP A 41 -6.80 1.59 -3.40
N THR A 42 -5.84 0.93 -2.76
CA THR A 42 -6.01 -0.40 -2.15
C THR A 42 -6.53 -0.32 -0.71
N GLY A 43 -6.60 0.89 -0.14
CA GLY A 43 -6.96 1.13 1.25
C GLY A 43 -5.79 1.74 2.05
N PRO A 44 -5.87 1.72 3.39
CA PRO A 44 -4.85 2.35 4.23
C PRO A 44 -3.46 1.72 4.05
N ALA A 45 -2.43 2.56 4.08
CA ALA A 45 -1.03 2.16 4.16
C ALA A 45 -0.38 2.71 5.44
N ASN A 46 0.47 3.73 5.35
CA ASN A 46 1.23 4.21 6.51
C ASN A 46 0.42 5.12 7.45
N ALA A 47 -0.71 5.70 7.02
CA ALA A 47 -1.46 6.66 7.83
C ALA A 47 -1.88 6.11 9.21
N PRO A 48 -2.61 4.98 9.31
CA PRO A 48 -3.02 4.46 10.63
C PRO A 48 -1.84 3.97 11.48
N VAL A 49 -0.76 3.50 10.85
CA VAL A 49 0.46 3.11 11.57
C VAL A 49 1.10 4.36 12.20
N ASN A 50 1.27 5.41 11.42
CA ASN A 50 1.84 6.68 11.89
C ASN A 50 0.98 7.30 12.99
N ASP A 51 -0.34 7.30 12.83
CA ASP A 51 -1.27 7.80 13.84
C ASP A 51 -1.16 7.00 15.14
N PHE A 52 -1.02 5.67 15.06
CA PHE A 52 -0.81 4.83 16.23
C PHE A 52 0.50 5.17 16.95
N ILE A 53 1.61 5.33 16.20
CA ILE A 53 2.91 5.70 16.77
C ILE A 53 2.86 7.08 17.44
N LYS A 54 2.23 8.07 16.78
CA LYS A 54 2.02 9.41 17.34
C LYS A 54 1.19 9.40 18.60
N ALA A 55 0.08 8.66 18.61
CA ALA A 55 -0.80 8.51 19.77
C ALA A 55 -0.10 7.84 20.97
N LYS A 56 0.98 7.08 20.72
CA LYS A 56 1.82 6.50 21.77
C LYS A 56 3.00 7.37 22.19
N GLY A 57 3.18 8.54 21.59
CA GLY A 57 4.32 9.43 21.86
C GLY A 57 5.66 8.85 21.41
N LEU A 58 5.66 7.92 20.45
CA LEU A 58 6.83 7.18 20.00
C LEU A 58 7.50 7.79 18.75
N GLY A 59 7.04 8.97 18.31
CA GLY A 59 7.54 9.69 17.14
C GLY A 59 6.49 9.85 16.05
N GLU A 60 6.94 10.14 14.82
CA GLU A 60 6.06 10.41 13.69
C GLU A 60 5.62 9.17 12.90
N MET A 61 6.41 8.09 12.95
CA MET A 61 6.21 6.85 12.17
C MET A 61 6.97 5.68 12.78
N ASP A 62 6.59 4.44 12.44
CA ASP A 62 7.37 3.25 12.80
C ASP A 62 8.58 3.11 11.87
N ARG A 63 9.71 3.63 12.33
CA ARG A 63 10.90 3.70 11.50
C ARG A 63 11.49 2.31 11.24
N ASP A 64 11.58 1.99 9.96
CA ASP A 64 12.04 0.69 9.42
C ASP A 64 11.14 -0.48 9.85
N GLY A 65 9.90 -0.22 10.26
CA GLY A 65 8.95 -1.24 10.71
C GLY A 65 9.36 -1.97 11.99
N ARG A 66 10.25 -1.37 12.80
CA ARG A 66 10.88 -2.04 13.95
C ARG A 66 9.87 -2.40 15.04
N LEU A 67 8.89 -1.55 15.31
CA LEU A 67 7.88 -1.81 16.34
C LEU A 67 6.89 -2.87 15.87
N ALA A 68 6.45 -2.80 14.61
CA ALA A 68 5.59 -3.81 14.01
C ALA A 68 6.27 -5.18 13.98
N ALA A 69 7.55 -5.26 13.59
CA ALA A 69 8.31 -6.51 13.51
C ALA A 69 8.57 -7.17 14.88
N ALA A 70 8.65 -6.39 15.95
CA ALA A 70 8.76 -6.91 17.32
C ALA A 70 7.42 -7.40 17.89
N GLY A 71 6.31 -7.03 17.24
CA GLY A 71 4.96 -7.41 17.65
C GLY A 71 4.54 -8.79 17.15
N ARG A 72 3.29 -9.14 17.49
CA ARG A 72 2.59 -10.29 16.94
C ARG A 72 1.24 -9.81 16.42
N VAL A 73 0.88 -10.23 15.21
CA VAL A 73 -0.41 -9.90 14.62
C VAL A 73 -1.54 -10.54 15.44
N ASP A 74 -2.55 -9.74 15.76
CA ASP A 74 -3.84 -10.20 16.25
C ASP A 74 -4.73 -10.52 15.04
N GLU A 75 -4.74 -11.80 14.64
CA GLU A 75 -5.41 -12.29 13.44
C GLU A 75 -6.93 -12.07 13.47
N GLU A 76 -7.56 -12.17 14.65
CA GLU A 76 -9.00 -11.96 14.78
C GLU A 76 -9.35 -10.49 14.56
N ARG A 77 -8.57 -9.58 15.17
CA ARG A 77 -8.74 -8.15 14.95
C ARG A 77 -8.46 -7.78 13.49
N LEU A 78 -7.42 -8.33 12.87
CA LEU A 78 -7.10 -8.08 11.47
C LEU A 78 -8.23 -8.55 10.54
N ALA A 79 -8.74 -9.77 10.73
CA ALA A 79 -9.84 -10.31 9.94
C ALA A 79 -11.09 -9.42 10.00
N ARG A 80 -11.40 -8.85 11.17
CA ARG A 80 -12.52 -7.89 11.33
C ARG A 80 -12.27 -6.57 10.60
N LEU A 81 -11.04 -6.05 10.63
CA LEU A 81 -10.70 -4.81 9.91
C LEU A 81 -10.79 -4.99 8.39
N LEU A 82 -10.42 -6.18 7.90
CA LEU A 82 -10.50 -6.51 6.47
C LEU A 82 -11.95 -6.67 5.95
N GLN A 83 -12.97 -6.67 6.82
CA GLN A 83 -14.38 -6.65 6.43
C GLN A 83 -14.91 -5.22 6.15
N HIS A 84 -14.07 -4.20 6.21
CA HIS A 84 -14.49 -2.83 5.94
C HIS A 84 -15.05 -2.72 4.50
N PRO A 85 -16.24 -2.11 4.25
CA PRO A 85 -16.91 -2.10 2.93
C PRO A 85 -16.14 -1.47 1.76
N TYR A 86 -14.98 -0.90 2.03
CA TYR A 86 -14.09 -0.35 1.00
C TYR A 86 -13.24 -1.45 0.35
N LEU A 87 -12.94 -2.52 1.10
CA LEU A 87 -12.22 -3.71 0.66
C LEU A 87 -13.22 -4.72 0.07
#